data_AF-A0A0F8YTH2-F1
#
_entry.id   AF-A0A0F8YTH2-F1
#
_cell.length_a   1.000
_cell.length_b   1.000
_cell.length_c   1.000
_cell.angle_alpha   90.00
_cell.angle_beta   90.00
_cell.angle_gamma   90.00
#
_symmetry.space_group_name_H-M   'P 1'
#
loop_
_entity.id
_entity.type
_entity.pdbx_description
1 polymer ?
#
loop_
_entity_poly.entity_id
_entity_poly.type
_entity_poly.pdbx_seq_one_letter_code
_entity_poly.pdbx_strand_id
1 'polypeptide(L)' 'MVSTRAGETPDGARITYVRHGARWTLHVAGKRVGTYNRITDLMRAIARHQNTHTKEKT' A
#
# COMPACT_ATOMS: atom_id res chain seq x y z
N MET A 1 13.99 -0.61 14.05
CA MET A 1 12.63 -1.17 14.24
C MET A 1 11.92 -1.20 12.90
N VAL A 2 11.49 -2.38 12.46
CA VAL A 2 10.65 -2.55 11.27
C VAL A 2 9.23 -2.80 11.77
N SER A 3 8.29 -1.92 11.42
CA SER A 3 6.87 -2.15 11.70
C SER A 3 6.18 -2.56 10.40
N THR A 4 5.63 -3.76 10.38
CA THR A 4 4.82 -4.27 9.28
C THR A 4 3.36 -4.22 9.71
N ARG A 5 2.54 -3.42 9.02
CA ARG A 5 1.08 -3.47 9.15
C ARG A 5 0.50 -3.98 7.84
N ALA A 6 -0.51 -4.83 7.96
CA ALA A 6 -1.19 -5.45 6.82
C ALA A 6 -2.63 -4.95 6.75
N GLY A 7 -3.09 -4.63 5.54
CA GLY A 7 -4.48 -4.41 5.20
C GLY A 7 -4.81 -5.18 3.91
N GLU A 8 -6.08 -5.20 3.52
CA GLU A 8 -6.54 -5.89 2.30
C GLU A 8 -7.21 -4.87 1.37
N THR A 9 -7.02 -5.01 0.07
CA THR A 9 -7.84 -4.30 -0.93
C THR A 9 -9.19 -4.99 -1.09
N PRO A 10 -10.21 -4.32 -1.66
CA PRO A 10 -11.51 -4.94 -1.92
C PRO A 10 -11.48 -6.19 -2.81
N ASP A 11 -10.45 -6.33 -3.66
CA ASP A 11 -10.19 -7.50 -4.51
C ASP A 11 -9.46 -8.65 -3.80
N GLY A 12 -9.21 -8.53 -2.50
CA GLY A 12 -8.50 -9.54 -1.71
C GLY A 12 -6.98 -9.46 -1.81
N ALA A 13 -6.43 -8.44 -2.49
CA ALA A 13 -4.98 -8.26 -2.56
C ALA A 13 -4.44 -7.73 -1.23
N ARG A 14 -3.47 -8.48 -0.69
CA ARG A 14 -2.80 -8.11 0.55
C ARG A 14 -1.90 -6.89 0.36
N ILE A 15 -2.17 -5.84 1.13
CA ILE A 15 -1.33 -4.65 1.24
C ILE A 15 -0.43 -4.81 2.45
N THR A 16 0.87 -4.67 2.26
CA THR A 16 1.83 -4.59 3.36
C THR A 16 2.73 -3.38 3.17
N TYR A 17 3.10 -2.73 4.26
CA TYR A 17 4.13 -1.69 4.20
C TYR A 17 5.16 -1.88 5.30
N VAL A 18 6.38 -1.48 4.98
CA VAL A 18 7.56 -1.71 5.80
C VAL A 18 8.25 -0.36 6.04
N ARG A 19 8.49 0.00 7.30
CA ARG A 19 9.24 1.21 7.66
C ARG A 19 10.73 0.92 7.78
N HIS A 20 11.54 1.61 6.99
CA HIS A 20 13.00 1.65 7.09
C HIS A 20 13.45 3.08 7.41
N GLY A 21 13.68 3.36 8.70
CA GLY A 21 14.02 4.71 9.18
C GLY A 21 12.90 5.72 8.91
N ALA A 22 13.20 6.77 8.13
CA ALA A 22 12.22 7.77 7.72
C ALA A 22 11.40 7.38 6.48
N ARG A 23 11.71 6.23 5.85
CA ARG A 23 11.09 5.80 4.59
C ARG A 23 10.12 4.65 4.81
N TRP A 24 9.05 4.63 4.02
CA TRP A 24 8.03 3.61 3.99
C TRP A 24 8.03 2.92 2.63
N THR A 25 8.12 1.60 2.60
CA THR A 25 8.04 0.82 1.36
C THR A 25 6.69 0.13 1.31
N LEU A 26 5.93 0.35 0.24
CA LEU A 26 4.63 -0.28 -0.01
C LEU A 26 4.82 -1.54 -0.86
N HIS A 27 4.17 -2.62 -0.44
CA HIS A 27 4.00 -3.83 -1.23
C HIS A 27 2.50 -4.13 -1.38
N VAL A 28 2.09 -4.50 -2.59
CA VAL A 28 0.72 -4.93 -2.90
C VAL A 28 0.82 -6.30 -3.57
N ALA A 29 0.06 -7.27 -3.07
CA ALA A 29 0.17 -8.68 -3.49
C ALA A 29 1.62 -9.20 -3.47
N GLY A 30 2.41 -8.77 -2.47
CA GLY A 30 3.83 -9.12 -2.33
C GLY A 30 4.79 -8.39 -3.27
N LYS A 31 4.30 -7.58 -4.23
CA LYS A 31 5.13 -6.80 -5.15
C LYS A 31 5.41 -5.41 -4.61
N ARG A 32 6.68 -4.97 -4.65
CA ARG A 32 7.07 -3.61 -4.26
C ARG A 32 6.48 -2.59 -5.25
N VAL A 33 5.61 -1.73 -4.75
CA VAL A 33 4.96 -0.66 -5.53
C VAL A 33 5.81 0.61 -5.51
N GLY A 34 6.37 0.96 -4.35
CA GLY A 34 7.13 2.19 -4.22
C GLY A 34 7.62 2.48 -2.81
N THR A 35 8.38 3.56 -2.69
CA THR A 35 8.94 4.06 -1.42
C THR A 35 8.52 5.51 -1.20
N TYR A 36 8.10 5.83 0.01
CA TYR A 36 7.48 7.10 0.40
C TYR A 36 8.18 7.65 1.66
N ASN A 37 8.49 8.95 1.66
CA ASN A 37 9.09 9.60 2.83
C ASN A 37 8.04 10.07 3.84
N ARG A 38 6.79 10.29 3.41
CA ARG A 38 5.67 10.70 4.26
C ARG A 38 4.60 9.62 4.30
N ILE A 39 4.02 9.42 5.48
CA ILE A 39 2.93 8.45 5.66
C ILE A 39 1.67 8.85 4.87
N THR A 40 1.43 10.15 4.67
CA THR A 40 0.31 10.64 3.85
C THR A 40 0.41 10.20 2.40
N ASP A 41 1.62 10.19 1.83
CA ASP A 41 1.86 9.79 0.44
C ASP A 41 1.68 8.27 0.28
N LEU A 42 2.13 7.50 1.29
CA LEU A 42 1.86 6.07 1.40
C LEU A 42 0.36 5.79 1.44
N MET A 43 -0.39 6.47 2.32
CA MET A 43 -1.83 6.26 2.46
C MET A 43 -2.57 6.67 1.19
N ARG A 44 -2.14 7.72 0.49
CA ARG A 44 -2.69 8.09 -0.83
C ARG A 44 -2.41 7.00 -1.88
N ALA A 45 -1.24 6.37 -1.85
CA ALA A 45 -0.92 5.25 -2.74
C ALA A 45 -1.79 4.02 -2.45
N ILE A 46 -1.97 3.67 -1.18
CA ILE A 46 -2.87 2.61 -0.73
C ILE A 46 -4.30 2.88 -1.23
N ALA A 47 -4.81 4.09 -1.01
CA ALA A 47 -6.14 4.49 -1.44
C ALA A 47 -6.30 4.40 -2.97
N ARG A 48 -5.28 4.77 -3.77
CA ARG A 48 -5.32 4.58 -5.22
C ARG A 48 -5.48 3.11 -5.61
N HIS A 49 -4.72 2.20 -4.98
CA HIS A 49 -4.84 0.78 -5.27
C HIS A 49 -6.20 0.19 -4.86
N GLN A 50 -6.77 0.69 -3.76
CA GLN A 50 -8.12 0.31 -3.34
C GLN A 50 -9.21 0.85 -4.28
N ASN A 51 -8.97 1.98 -4.97
CA ASN A 51 -9.98 2.66 -5.78
C ASN A 51 -9.84 2.43 -7.30
N THR A 52 -8.74 1.81 -7.76
CA THR A 52 -8.55 1.50 -9.20
C THR A 52 -9.42 0.35 -9.70
N HIS A 53 -9.89 -0.56 -8.84
CA HIS A 53 -10.72 -1.70 -9.26
C HIS A 53 -12.23 -1.49 -9.12
N THR A 54 -12.68 -0.41 -8.47
CA THR A 54 -14.10 -0.04 -8.40
C THR A 54 -14.63 0.52 -9.72
N LYS A 55 -13.78 0.75 -10.73
CA LYS A 55 -14.19 1.27 -12.05
C LYS A 55 -14.34 0.22 -13.16
N GLU A 56 -13.96 -1.03 -12.95
CA GLU A 56 -14.02 -2.08 -14.00
C GLU A 56 -15.17 -3.08 -13.82
N LYS A 57 -16.13 -2.79 -12.91
CA LYS A 57 -17.32 -3.63 -12.71
C LYS A 57 -18.60 -2.87 -13.03
N THR A 58 -18.74 -2.42 -14.28
CA THR A 58 -20.02 -1.97 -14.86
C THR A 58 -20.18 -2.58 -16.23
#